data_AF-A0A3D2RT77-F1
#
_entry.id   AF-A0A3D2RT77-F1
#
_cell.length_a   1.000
_cell.length_b   1.000
_cell.length_c   1.000
_cell.angle_alpha   90.00
_cell.angle_beta   90.00
_cell.angle_gamma   90.00
#
_symmetry.space_group_name_H-M   'P 1'
#
loop_
_entity.id
_entity.type
_entity.pdbx_description
1 polymer ?
#
loop_
_entity_poly.entity_id
_entity_poly.type
_entity_poly.pdbx_seq_one_letter_code
_entity_poly.pdbx_strand_id
1 'polypeptide(L)'
;DISRACYESMPNRTIKSPSSLDDRYIHEDVGYGLVPMSELGRMVQVSTPTIDAIIRLVSDATDIPYYSDGLTLEKMGINNLDKDSLQRYITQGS
;
A
#
# COMPACT_ATOMS: atom_id res chain seq x y z
N ASP A 1 -23.55 7.90 -7.98
CA ASP A 1 -22.94 8.48 -6.77
C ASP A 1 -22.49 7.33 -5.87
N ILE A 2 -21.20 7.27 -5.57
CA ILE A 2 -20.59 6.22 -4.72
C ILE A 2 -21.15 6.31 -3.30
N SER A 3 -21.39 7.52 -2.79
CA SER A 3 -21.97 7.73 -1.46
C SER A 3 -23.33 7.03 -1.36
N ARG A 4 -24.21 7.26 -2.34
CA ARG A 4 -25.52 6.62 -2.41
C ARG A 4 -25.43 5.09 -2.44
N ALA A 5 -24.51 4.54 -3.25
CA ALA A 5 -24.31 3.09 -3.33
C ALA A 5 -23.86 2.47 -1.98
N CYS A 6 -23.02 3.17 -1.22
CA CYS A 6 -22.62 2.73 0.12
C CYS A 6 -23.78 2.76 1.13
N TYR A 7 -24.66 3.77 1.05
CA TYR A 7 -25.83 3.87 1.94
C TYR A 7 -26.93 2.85 1.63
N GLU A 8 -27.15 2.56 0.34
CA GLU A 8 -28.18 1.63 -0.12
C GLU A 8 -27.77 0.16 0.06
N SER A 9 -26.47 -0.14 0.19
CA SER A 9 -26.00 -1.49 0.45
C SER A 9 -26.20 -1.86 1.92
N MET A 10 -26.95 -2.93 2.18
CA MET A 10 -27.18 -3.45 3.54
C MET A 10 -25.87 -3.70 4.32
N PRO A 11 -24.79 -4.23 3.72
CA PRO A 11 -23.53 -4.44 4.42
C PRO A 11 -22.78 -3.15 4.79
N ASN A 12 -22.84 -2.11 3.96
CA ASN A 12 -22.03 -0.91 4.16
C ASN A 12 -22.80 0.24 4.81
N ARG A 13 -24.13 0.15 4.93
CA ARG A 13 -24.98 1.21 5.49
C ARG A 13 -24.56 1.70 6.88
N THR A 14 -23.94 0.84 7.68
CA THR A 14 -23.48 1.17 9.05
C THR A 14 -21.98 1.44 9.14
N ILE A 15 -21.21 1.20 8.07
CA ILE A 15 -19.77 1.43 8.03
C ILE A 15 -19.53 2.91 7.74
N LYS A 16 -18.83 3.59 8.65
CA LYS A 16 -18.48 5.00 8.50
C LYS A 16 -17.03 5.15 8.09
N SER A 17 -16.76 6.14 7.25
CA SER A 17 -15.40 6.62 7.04
C SER A 17 -14.86 7.25 8.32
N PRO A 18 -13.54 7.16 8.56
CA PRO A 18 -12.91 7.88 9.65
C PRO A 18 -13.09 9.40 9.48
N SER A 19 -13.05 10.13 10.59
CA SER A 19 -13.21 11.59 10.60
C SER A 19 -11.93 12.34 10.23
N SER A 20 -10.81 11.63 10.06
CA SER A 20 -9.48 12.16 9.77
C SER A 20 -8.73 11.23 8.81
N LEU A 21 -7.70 11.76 8.16
CA LEU A 21 -6.72 10.98 7.41
C LEU A 21 -5.66 10.33 8.32
N ASP A 22 -5.51 10.84 9.54
CA ASP A 22 -4.78 10.18 10.62
C ASP A 22 -5.65 9.05 11.19
N ASP A 23 -5.71 7.96 10.45
CA ASP A 23 -6.47 6.77 10.79
C ASP A 23 -5.77 5.52 10.26
N ARG A 24 -5.94 4.42 10.98
CA ARG A 24 -5.39 3.11 10.63
C ARG A 24 -5.63 2.74 9.17
N TYR A 25 -6.80 3.01 8.60
CA TYR A 25 -7.07 2.65 7.20
C TYR A 25 -6.07 3.30 6.24
N ILE A 26 -5.71 4.57 6.46
CA ILE A 26 -4.72 5.24 5.63
C ILE A 26 -3.32 4.65 5.88
N HIS A 27 -2.92 4.49 7.14
CA HIS A 27 -1.59 4.00 7.47
C HIS A 27 -1.34 2.55 7.01
N GLU A 28 -2.31 1.65 7.20
CA GLU A 28 -2.24 0.27 6.74
C GLU A 28 -2.28 0.20 5.21
N ASP A 29 -3.25 0.82 4.55
CA ASP A 29 -3.40 0.68 3.10
C ASP A 29 -2.24 1.32 2.36
N VAL A 30 -1.76 2.49 2.78
CA VAL A 30 -0.66 3.18 2.10
C VAL A 30 0.69 2.63 2.52
N GLY A 31 0.96 2.61 3.83
CA GLY A 31 2.27 2.20 4.36
C GLY A 31 2.56 0.71 4.21
N TYR A 32 1.55 -0.15 4.36
CA TYR A 32 1.71 -1.61 4.35
C TYR A 32 1.04 -2.30 3.15
N GLY A 33 0.23 -1.59 2.37
CA GLY A 33 -0.34 -2.07 1.11
C GLY A 33 0.37 -1.50 -0.12
N LEU A 34 0.25 -0.19 -0.34
CA LEU A 34 0.71 0.46 -1.57
C LEU A 34 2.23 0.55 -1.67
N VAL A 35 2.92 0.91 -0.58
CA VAL A 35 4.39 0.99 -0.55
C VAL A 35 5.03 -0.35 -0.97
N PRO A 36 4.71 -1.51 -0.35
CA PRO A 36 5.31 -2.77 -0.77
C PRO A 36 4.91 -3.17 -2.20
N MET A 37 3.71 -2.84 -2.68
CA MET A 37 3.33 -3.09 -4.09
C MET A 37 4.17 -2.26 -5.07
N SER A 38 4.39 -0.98 -4.77
CA SER A 38 5.23 -0.08 -5.57
C SER A 38 6.69 -0.56 -5.60
N GLU A 39 7.21 -0.96 -4.44
CA GLU A 39 8.55 -1.51 -4.24
C GLU A 39 8.78 -2.82 -5.02
N LEU A 40 7.86 -3.77 -4.91
CA LEU A 40 7.92 -5.03 -5.68
C LEU A 40 7.81 -4.76 -7.18
N GLY A 41 6.96 -3.81 -7.59
CA GLY A 41 6.87 -3.35 -8.98
C GLY A 41 8.21 -2.87 -9.51
N ARG A 42 8.93 -2.02 -8.75
CA ARG A 42 10.29 -1.57 -9.10
C ARG A 42 11.27 -2.74 -9.25
N MET A 43 11.29 -3.67 -8.29
CA MET A 43 12.17 -4.85 -8.32
C MET A 43 11.99 -5.67 -9.60
N VAL A 44 10.75 -5.87 -10.05
CA VAL A 44 10.42 -6.69 -11.23
C VAL A 44 10.21 -5.86 -12.51
N GLN A 45 10.61 -4.59 -12.50
CA GLN A 45 10.53 -3.66 -13.64
C GLN A 45 9.10 -3.44 -14.18
N VAL A 46 8.09 -3.49 -13.30
CA VAL A 46 6.70 -3.15 -13.62
C VAL A 46 6.39 -1.76 -13.05
N SER A 47 6.04 -0.83 -13.94
CA SER A 47 5.68 0.54 -13.55
C SER A 47 4.36 0.57 -12.79
N THR A 48 4.29 1.30 -11.69
CA THR A 48 3.08 1.48 -10.87
C THR A 48 2.71 2.95 -10.68
N PRO A 49 2.65 3.77 -11.75
CA PRO A 49 2.61 5.24 -11.64
C PRO A 49 1.39 5.77 -10.86
N THR A 50 0.24 5.08 -10.93
CA THR A 50 -0.95 5.47 -10.16
C THR A 50 -0.79 5.18 -8.67
N ILE A 51 -0.17 4.05 -8.31
CA ILE A 51 0.13 3.73 -6.91
C ILE A 51 1.11 4.77 -6.36
N ASP A 52 2.15 5.09 -7.13
CA ASP A 52 3.15 6.10 -6.77
C ASP A 52 2.52 7.47 -6.54
N ALA A 53 1.62 7.90 -7.44
CA ALA A 53 0.89 9.15 -7.28
C ALA A 53 0.03 9.17 -6.00
N ILE A 54 -0.65 8.06 -5.67
CA ILE A 54 -1.46 7.96 -4.45
C ILE A 54 -0.57 8.06 -3.20
N ILE A 55 0.53 7.30 -3.14
CA ILE A 55 1.48 7.36 -2.03
C ILE A 55 1.96 8.81 -1.83
N ARG A 56 2.34 9.49 -2.93
CA ARG A 56 2.79 10.88 -2.89
C ARG A 56 1.73 11.82 -2.31
N LEU A 57 0.49 11.74 -2.81
CA LEU A 57 -0.60 12.62 -2.37
C LEU A 57 -0.95 12.39 -0.91
N VAL A 58 -1.00 11.13 -0.46
CA VAL A 58 -1.32 10.81 0.94
C VAL A 58 -0.17 11.24 1.85
N SER A 59 1.08 11.02 1.44
CA SER A 59 2.25 11.54 2.16
C SER A 59 2.16 13.03 2.42
N ASP A 60 1.81 13.82 1.40
CA ASP A 60 1.64 15.26 1.52
C ASP A 60 0.45 15.64 2.41
N ALA A 61 -0.65 14.88 2.33
CA ALA A 61 -1.86 15.16 3.09
C ALA A 61 -1.72 14.83 4.59
N THR A 62 -0.88 13.86 4.95
CA THR A 62 -0.66 13.43 6.34
C THR A 62 0.65 13.92 6.95
N ASP A 63 1.52 14.56 6.15
CA ASP A 63 2.89 14.92 6.54
C ASP A 63 3.72 13.70 7.00
N ILE A 64 3.54 12.56 6.32
CA ILE A 64 4.26 11.30 6.62
C ILE A 64 4.99 10.82 5.36
N PRO A 65 6.31 10.62 5.39
CA PRO A 65 7.07 10.18 4.23
C PRO A 65 6.95 8.65 4.01
N TYR A 66 5.78 8.17 3.58
CA TYR A 66 5.50 6.73 3.41
C TYR A 66 6.49 5.98 2.52
N TYR A 67 7.14 6.63 1.55
CA TYR A 67 8.18 5.99 0.75
C TYR A 67 9.37 5.48 1.56
N SER A 68 9.75 6.18 2.64
CA SER A 68 10.80 5.72 3.56
C SER A 68 10.22 4.98 4.76
N ASP A 69 9.03 5.38 5.22
CA ASP A 69 8.49 4.96 6.51
C ASP A 69 7.57 3.75 6.41
N GLY A 70 7.01 3.47 5.24
CA GLY A 70 6.23 2.27 4.94
C GLY A 70 7.06 0.98 4.88
N LEU A 71 6.42 -0.12 4.48
CA LEU A 71 7.02 -1.45 4.39
C LEU A 71 7.85 -1.59 3.09
N THR A 72 9.09 -1.11 3.13
CA THR A 72 10.05 -1.20 2.02
C THR A 72 10.65 -2.59 1.86
N LEU A 73 11.29 -2.89 0.72
CA LEU A 73 12.00 -4.17 0.53
C LEU A 73 13.11 -4.37 1.56
N GLU A 74 13.75 -3.28 1.99
CA GLU A 74 14.76 -3.30 3.05
C GLU A 74 14.15 -3.74 4.38
N LYS A 75 13.00 -3.17 4.78
CA LYS A 75 12.31 -3.57 6.03
C LYS A 75 11.74 -4.99 5.95
N MET A 76 11.40 -5.46 4.76
CA MET A 76 11.02 -6.85 4.52
C MET A 76 12.20 -7.82 4.51
N GLY A 77 13.45 -7.32 4.46
CA GLY A 77 14.65 -8.14 4.42
C GLY A 77 14.88 -8.84 3.06
N ILE A 78 14.32 -8.32 1.97
CA ILE A 78 14.37 -8.93 0.63
C ILE A 78 14.98 -8.03 -0.45
N ASN A 79 15.58 -6.88 -0.09
CA ASN A 79 16.14 -5.95 -1.08
C ASN A 79 17.29 -6.55 -1.92
N ASN A 80 17.92 -7.61 -1.41
CA ASN A 80 19.06 -8.30 -2.00
C ASN A 80 18.62 -9.48 -2.89
N LEU A 81 17.32 -9.75 -3.00
CA LEU A 81 16.78 -10.80 -3.85
C LEU A 81 16.48 -10.23 -5.24
N ASP A 82 16.80 -11.01 -6.28
CA ASP A 82 16.23 -10.82 -7.60
C ASP A 82 14.87 -11.52 -7.71
N LYS A 83 14.19 -11.36 -8.84
CA LYS A 83 12.87 -11.95 -9.10
C LYS A 83 12.85 -13.47 -8.87
N ASP A 84 13.85 -14.17 -9.38
CA ASP A 84 13.90 -15.63 -9.33
C ASP A 84 14.20 -16.14 -7.91
N SER A 85 15.07 -15.44 -7.18
CA SER A 85 15.37 -15.71 -5.78
C SER A 85 14.18 -15.39 -4.88
N LEU A 86 13.46 -14.30 -5.14
CA LEU A 86 12.20 -14.00 -4.45
C LEU A 86 11.17 -15.10 -4.68
N GLN A 87 11.00 -15.56 -5.92
CA GLN A 87 10.05 -16.62 -6.24
C GLN A 87 10.40 -17.95 -5.54
N ARG A 88 11.69 -18.30 -5.46
CA ARG A 88 12.14 -19.45 -4.66
C ARG A 88 11.87 -19.24 -3.17
N TYR A 89 12.22 -18.08 -2.64
CA TYR A 89 12.03 -17.75 -1.23
C TYR A 89 10.57 -17.90 -0.80
N ILE A 90 9.61 -17.35 -1.56
CA ILE A 90 8.17 -17.43 -1.22
C ILE A 90 7.58 -18.84 -1.39
N THR A 91 8.17 -19.70 -2.22
CA THR A 91 7.65 -21.05 -2.49
C THR A 91 8.32 -22.14 -1.66
N GLN A 92 9.57 -21.93 -1.24
CA GLN A 92 10.42 -22.94 -0.60
C GLN A 92 10.87 -22.55 0.81
N GLY A 93 10.74 -21.27 1.21
CA GLY A 93 11.10 -20.77 2.54
C GLY A 93 12.60 -20.52 2.76
N SER A 94 13.42 -20.65 1.71
CA SER A 94 14.88 -20.39 1.74
C SER A 94 15.40 -19.96 0.37
#